data_AF-A0A0S1MIK4-F1
#
_entry.id   AF-A0A0S1MIK4-F1
#
_cell.length_a   1.000
_cell.length_b   1.000
_cell.length_c   1.000
_cell.angle_alpha   90.00
_cell.angle_beta   90.00
_cell.angle_gamma   90.00
#
_symmetry.space_group_name_H-M   'P 1'
#
loop_
_entity.id
_entity.type
_entity.pdbx_description
1 polymer ?
#
loop_
_entity_poly.entity_id
_entity_poly.type
_entity_poly.pdbx_seq_one_letter_code
_entity_poly.pdbx_strand_id
1 'polypeptide(L)'
;MYNINAINSYGAGKDKQAVAVTADGDRQIYKGCRFDSYQDTLYIRSTASFFDKCSISGGVDVIFGAGSAWFEKCTIGVKPSPDNGISTITAQKRERGSNSRFVFSRCEVVGLGNSKTGSVYLGRPWSEYASVAFQFCLLPDLINPEGWMSWQPNDPKTRHVKFLEFGNSGDGSRGQRKYGTQARMPFTVNEVLGSFPATWDQ
;
A
#
# COMPACT_ATOMS: atom_id res chain seq x y z
N MET A 1 -12.73 14.00 0.80
CA MET A 1 -12.73 14.23 -0.67
C MET A 1 -13.53 13.12 -1.33
N TYR A 2 -14.42 13.45 -2.26
CA TYR A 2 -15.35 12.49 -2.88
C TYR A 2 -15.33 12.68 -4.39
N ASN A 3 -15.24 11.58 -5.15
CA ASN A 3 -15.43 11.57 -6.61
C ASN A 3 -14.50 12.50 -7.42
N ILE A 4 -13.28 12.70 -6.93
CA ILE A 4 -12.27 13.56 -7.57
C ILE A 4 -11.05 12.73 -7.98
N ASN A 5 -10.48 13.10 -9.14
CA ASN A 5 -9.23 12.56 -9.64
C ASN A 5 -8.09 13.54 -9.33
N ALA A 6 -7.02 13.08 -8.69
CA ALA A 6 -5.78 13.82 -8.52
C ALA A 6 -4.64 13.04 -9.20
N ILE A 7 -3.99 13.68 -10.17
CA ILE A 7 -3.02 13.05 -11.06
C ILE A 7 -1.75 13.88 -11.08
N ASN A 8 -0.61 13.23 -10.89
CA ASN A 8 0.69 13.84 -11.14
C ASN A 8 1.37 13.15 -12.33
N SER A 9 1.47 13.87 -13.45
CA SER A 9 1.91 13.36 -14.75
C SER A 9 3.42 13.46 -15.01
N TYR A 10 4.25 13.65 -13.97
CA TYR A 10 5.70 13.80 -14.12
C TYR A 10 6.37 12.58 -14.82
N GLY A 11 5.86 11.38 -14.54
CA GLY A 11 6.25 10.14 -15.24
C GLY A 11 7.30 9.30 -14.51
N ALA A 12 7.89 8.34 -15.23
CA ALA A 12 8.78 7.32 -14.67
C ALA A 12 10.27 7.61 -14.90
N GLY A 13 11.13 7.05 -14.05
CA GLY A 13 12.58 7.12 -14.16
C GLY A 13 13.28 7.20 -12.80
N LYS A 14 14.61 7.18 -12.80
CA LYS A 14 15.43 7.40 -11.61
C LYS A 14 15.25 8.82 -11.07
N ASP A 15 15.12 8.94 -9.75
CA ASP A 15 14.98 10.22 -9.02
C ASP A 15 13.79 11.08 -9.51
N LYS A 16 12.66 10.42 -9.78
CA LYS A 16 11.42 11.05 -10.29
C LYS A 16 10.21 10.84 -9.36
N GLN A 17 10.42 10.96 -8.05
CA GLN A 17 9.33 10.96 -7.06
C GLN A 17 8.31 12.05 -7.40
N ALA A 18 7.03 11.71 -7.43
CA ALA A 18 5.98 12.61 -7.88
C ALA A 18 4.66 12.33 -7.15
N VAL A 19 4.44 13.03 -6.03
CA VAL A 19 3.24 12.85 -5.22
C VAL A 19 2.01 13.37 -5.96
N ALA A 20 0.96 12.56 -6.05
CA ALA A 20 -0.35 13.00 -6.51
C ALA A 20 -1.16 13.63 -5.36
N VAL A 21 -1.14 12.98 -4.18
CA VAL A 21 -1.81 13.47 -2.97
C VAL A 21 -0.97 13.17 -1.73
N THR A 22 -0.87 14.17 -0.86
CA THR A 22 -0.45 13.98 0.53
C THR A 22 -1.68 14.01 1.43
N ALA A 23 -1.97 12.89 2.08
CA ALA A 23 -2.96 12.83 3.16
C ALA A 23 -2.28 13.28 4.47
N ASP A 24 -2.35 14.58 4.75
CA ASP A 24 -1.82 15.21 5.97
C ASP A 24 -2.95 15.90 6.73
N GLY A 25 -3.04 15.67 8.03
CA GLY A 25 -4.15 16.09 8.89
C GLY A 25 -4.82 14.93 9.62
N ASP A 26 -5.78 15.24 10.48
CA ASP A 26 -6.50 14.23 11.27
C ASP A 26 -7.75 13.75 10.53
N ARG A 27 -8.07 12.46 10.70
CA ARG A 27 -9.38 11.87 10.34
C ARG A 27 -9.83 12.12 8.90
N GLN A 28 -8.96 11.82 7.94
CA GLN A 28 -9.20 12.10 6.53
C GLN A 28 -10.07 11.02 5.87
N ILE A 29 -11.04 11.43 5.03
CA ILE A 29 -11.88 10.52 4.24
C ILE A 29 -11.71 10.79 2.75
N TYR A 30 -11.53 9.71 1.98
CA TYR A 30 -11.51 9.71 0.52
C TYR A 30 -12.44 8.63 -0.01
N LYS A 31 -13.45 8.98 -0.82
CA LYS A 31 -14.38 8.00 -1.39
C LYS A 31 -14.54 8.14 -2.89
N GLY A 32 -14.42 7.04 -3.62
CA GLY A 32 -14.59 7.04 -5.07
C GLY A 32 -13.59 7.94 -5.81
N CYS A 33 -12.42 8.18 -5.22
CA CYS A 33 -11.38 9.03 -5.79
C CYS A 33 -10.41 8.22 -6.66
N ARG A 34 -9.73 8.91 -7.59
CA ARG A 34 -8.58 8.36 -8.32
C ARG A 34 -7.30 9.10 -7.95
N PHE A 35 -6.26 8.34 -7.61
CA PHE A 35 -4.90 8.83 -7.43
C PHE A 35 -3.98 8.15 -8.43
N ASP A 36 -3.27 8.93 -9.22
CA ASP A 36 -2.43 8.41 -10.30
C ASP A 36 -1.12 9.18 -10.36
N SER A 37 -0.01 8.46 -10.19
CA SER A 37 1.31 8.92 -10.57
C SER A 37 2.20 7.72 -10.89
N TYR A 38 3.51 7.85 -10.75
CA TYR A 38 4.45 6.75 -10.96
C TYR A 38 5.16 6.36 -9.65
N GLN A 39 6.10 7.17 -9.18
CA GLN A 39 6.79 6.93 -7.92
C GLN A 39 6.17 7.81 -6.83
N ASP A 40 5.93 7.25 -5.64
CA ASP A 40 5.45 7.97 -4.46
C ASP A 40 4.05 8.60 -4.66
N THR A 41 3.09 7.84 -5.21
CA THR A 41 1.79 8.40 -5.64
C THR A 41 0.95 8.98 -4.49
N LEU A 42 0.81 8.24 -3.40
CA LEU A 42 -0.04 8.61 -2.26
C LEU A 42 0.79 8.63 -0.97
N TYR A 43 1.01 9.83 -0.44
CA TYR A 43 1.79 10.03 0.78
C TYR A 43 0.88 10.09 2.01
N ILE A 44 0.93 9.08 2.87
CA ILE A 44 0.18 9.00 4.12
C ILE A 44 1.01 9.56 5.28
N ARG A 45 0.69 10.78 5.70
CA ARG A 45 1.23 11.44 6.91
C ARG A 45 0.24 11.45 8.08
N SER A 46 -1.05 11.47 7.75
CA SER A 46 -2.17 11.49 8.68
C SER A 46 -2.12 10.36 9.72
N THR A 47 -2.55 10.68 10.94
CA THR A 47 -2.72 9.72 12.03
C THR A 47 -3.89 8.75 11.77
N ALA A 48 -4.85 9.12 10.92
CA ALA A 48 -5.95 8.26 10.52
C ALA A 48 -6.58 8.70 9.19
N SER A 49 -6.40 7.89 8.14
CA SER A 49 -7.00 8.11 6.82
C SER A 49 -7.84 6.90 6.36
N PHE A 50 -9.05 7.15 5.88
CA PHE A 50 -9.95 6.14 5.34
C PHE A 50 -10.18 6.35 3.85
N PHE A 51 -9.90 5.31 3.06
CA PHE A 51 -10.09 5.28 1.61
C PHE A 51 -11.13 4.21 1.27
N ASP A 52 -12.25 4.58 0.65
CA ASP A 52 -13.31 3.64 0.24
C ASP A 52 -13.53 3.71 -1.27
N LYS A 53 -13.43 2.56 -1.95
CA LYS A 53 -13.65 2.43 -3.39
C LYS A 53 -12.80 3.41 -4.23
N CYS A 54 -11.57 3.67 -3.80
CA CYS A 54 -10.64 4.50 -4.55
C CYS A 54 -9.84 3.66 -5.54
N SER A 55 -9.41 4.27 -6.65
CA SER A 55 -8.42 3.71 -7.56
C SER A 55 -7.08 4.39 -7.30
N ILE A 56 -6.04 3.62 -6.97
CA ILE A 56 -4.71 4.16 -6.61
C ILE A 56 -3.69 3.48 -7.50
N SER A 57 -2.88 4.24 -8.24
CA SER A 57 -1.95 3.65 -9.20
C SER A 57 -0.59 4.31 -9.31
N GLY A 58 0.43 3.46 -9.47
CA GLY A 58 1.84 3.84 -9.56
C GLY A 58 2.73 2.62 -9.82
N GLY A 59 4.04 2.82 -9.92
CA GLY A 59 5.02 1.75 -10.12
C GLY A 59 5.89 1.47 -8.90
N VAL A 60 6.36 2.51 -8.21
CA VAL A 60 7.31 2.37 -7.09
C VAL A 60 6.76 3.08 -5.87
N ASP A 61 6.73 2.36 -4.75
CA ASP A 61 6.30 2.86 -3.44
C ASP A 61 4.97 3.62 -3.53
N VAL A 62 4.00 3.02 -4.26
CA VAL A 62 2.75 3.68 -4.68
C VAL A 62 2.04 4.34 -3.49
N ILE A 63 2.01 3.66 -2.36
CA ILE A 63 1.43 4.14 -1.10
C ILE A 63 2.51 4.10 -0.02
N PHE A 64 2.89 5.25 0.50
CA PHE A 64 4.06 5.36 1.38
C PHE A 64 3.82 6.33 2.53
N GLY A 65 4.68 6.27 3.56
CA GLY A 65 4.66 7.21 4.68
C GLY A 65 4.51 6.56 6.06
N ALA A 66 4.45 7.40 7.08
CA ALA A 66 4.49 7.00 8.49
C ALA A 66 3.10 6.94 9.17
N GLY A 67 2.07 7.47 8.51
CA GLY A 67 0.72 7.56 9.05
C GLY A 67 -0.04 6.23 9.15
N SER A 68 -1.31 6.31 9.55
CA SER A 68 -2.23 5.16 9.63
C SER A 68 -3.33 5.28 8.57
N ALA A 69 -3.55 4.22 7.80
CA ALA A 69 -4.55 4.22 6.74
C ALA A 69 -5.29 2.89 6.62
N TRP A 70 -6.58 2.98 6.33
CA TRP A 70 -7.43 1.86 5.94
C TRP A 70 -7.91 2.06 4.51
N PHE A 71 -7.68 1.07 3.67
CA PHE A 71 -8.16 1.00 2.29
C PHE A 71 -9.24 -0.08 2.22
N GLU A 72 -10.46 0.33 1.91
CA GLU A 72 -11.63 -0.53 1.81
C GLU A 72 -12.08 -0.62 0.37
N LYS A 73 -12.09 -1.83 -0.21
CA LYS A 73 -12.60 -2.06 -1.58
C LYS A 73 -11.94 -1.18 -2.64
N CYS A 74 -10.69 -0.82 -2.44
CA CYS A 74 -9.91 -0.04 -3.39
C CYS A 74 -9.33 -0.93 -4.49
N THR A 75 -9.13 -0.35 -5.67
CA THR A 75 -8.33 -0.97 -6.74
C THR A 75 -6.93 -0.38 -6.70
N ILE A 76 -5.92 -1.26 -6.62
CA ILE A 76 -4.51 -0.89 -6.58
C ILE A 76 -3.88 -1.28 -7.92
N GLY A 77 -3.68 -0.29 -8.79
CA GLY A 77 -3.13 -0.47 -10.13
C GLY A 77 -1.61 -0.33 -10.15
N VAL A 78 -0.90 -1.39 -10.52
CA VAL A 78 0.57 -1.39 -10.49
C VAL A 78 1.13 -1.25 -11.90
N LYS A 79 1.92 -0.20 -12.12
CA LYS A 79 2.62 0.10 -13.38
C LYS A 79 3.95 -0.67 -13.43
N PRO A 80 4.38 -1.10 -14.63
CA PRO A 80 5.62 -1.84 -14.81
C PRO A 80 6.82 -0.93 -14.56
N SER A 81 7.91 -1.50 -14.04
CA SER A 81 9.17 -0.78 -13.92
C SER A 81 9.80 -0.53 -15.30
N PRO A 82 10.28 0.70 -15.62
CA PRO A 82 10.83 1.03 -16.93
C PRO A 82 12.12 0.24 -17.26
N ASP A 83 12.90 -0.17 -16.25
CA ASP A 83 14.23 -0.76 -16.44
C ASP A 83 14.30 -2.25 -16.04
N ASN A 84 13.20 -3.00 -16.19
CA ASN A 84 13.04 -4.35 -15.61
C ASN A 84 13.30 -4.40 -14.09
N GLY A 85 13.20 -3.24 -13.42
CA GLY A 85 13.24 -3.15 -11.97
C GLY A 85 11.98 -3.74 -11.35
N ILE A 86 11.90 -3.59 -10.03
CA ILE A 86 10.81 -4.14 -9.24
C ILE A 86 9.79 -3.04 -8.92
N SER A 87 8.49 -3.38 -9.02
CA SER A 87 7.41 -2.50 -8.57
C SER A 87 6.99 -2.84 -7.14
N THR A 88 6.69 -1.82 -6.33
CA THR A 88 6.32 -1.98 -4.93
C THR A 88 5.03 -1.23 -4.62
N ILE A 89 4.05 -1.90 -4.01
CA ILE A 89 2.78 -1.26 -3.64
C ILE A 89 2.98 -0.34 -2.44
N THR A 90 3.66 -0.82 -1.40
CA THR A 90 3.82 -0.06 -0.15
C THR A 90 5.26 0.21 0.26
N ALA A 91 5.48 1.39 0.86
CA ALA A 91 6.69 1.74 1.60
C ALA A 91 6.33 2.43 2.92
N GLN A 92 6.03 1.61 3.94
CA GLN A 92 5.55 2.11 5.22
C GLN A 92 6.72 2.46 6.15
N LYS A 93 6.61 3.61 6.83
CA LYS A 93 7.68 4.24 7.63
C LYS A 93 7.30 4.39 9.10
N ARG A 94 6.58 3.42 9.66
CA ARG A 94 6.18 3.43 11.08
C ARG A 94 7.40 3.68 11.94
N GLU A 95 7.27 4.64 12.85
CA GLU A 95 8.33 4.94 13.81
C GLU A 95 8.28 3.94 14.98
N ARG A 96 9.42 3.73 15.64
CA ARG A 96 9.50 2.88 16.81
C ARG A 96 8.54 3.38 17.89
N GLY A 97 7.72 2.48 18.43
CA GLY A 97 6.71 2.82 19.45
C GLY A 97 5.39 3.34 18.91
N SER A 98 5.30 3.69 17.62
CA SER A 98 4.02 4.04 16.99
C SER A 98 3.18 2.80 16.69
N ASN A 99 1.85 2.98 16.74
CA ASN A 99 0.85 1.97 16.38
C ASN A 99 0.31 2.15 14.96
N SER A 100 0.82 3.11 14.17
CA SER A 100 0.36 3.38 12.80
C SER A 100 0.53 2.16 11.90
N ARG A 101 -0.32 1.99 10.88
CA ARG A 101 -0.19 0.91 9.91
C ARG A 101 -1.02 1.18 8.66
N PHE A 102 -0.68 0.50 7.57
CA PHE A 102 -1.54 0.45 6.39
C PHE A 102 -2.30 -0.88 6.38
N VAL A 103 -3.62 -0.83 6.24
CA VAL A 103 -4.44 -2.04 6.08
C VAL A 103 -5.26 -1.95 4.80
N PHE A 104 -5.10 -2.94 3.93
CA PHE A 104 -5.86 -3.13 2.71
C PHE A 104 -6.88 -4.23 2.98
N SER A 105 -8.16 -3.89 2.88
CA SER A 105 -9.29 -4.75 3.19
C SER A 105 -10.20 -4.85 1.99
N ARG A 106 -10.38 -6.08 1.48
CA ARG A 106 -11.22 -6.36 0.29
C ARG A 106 -10.79 -5.57 -0.95
N CYS A 107 -9.51 -5.23 -1.04
CA CYS A 107 -8.95 -4.53 -2.19
C CYS A 107 -8.62 -5.53 -3.31
N GLU A 108 -8.52 -5.02 -4.54
CA GLU A 108 -8.05 -5.77 -5.69
C GLU A 108 -6.74 -5.16 -6.19
N VAL A 109 -5.73 -5.99 -6.43
CA VAL A 109 -4.50 -5.57 -7.09
C VAL A 109 -4.60 -5.92 -8.57
N VAL A 110 -4.30 -4.97 -9.46
CA VAL A 110 -4.31 -5.18 -10.91
C VAL A 110 -3.00 -4.73 -11.55
N GLY A 111 -2.55 -5.46 -12.56
CA GLY A 111 -1.42 -5.05 -13.39
C GLY A 111 -1.87 -4.04 -14.43
N LEU A 112 -1.13 -2.95 -14.58
CA LEU A 112 -1.31 -1.97 -15.66
C LEU A 112 -0.21 -2.15 -16.70
N GLY A 113 -0.48 -1.76 -17.95
CA GLY A 113 0.48 -1.88 -19.05
C GLY A 113 0.98 -3.31 -19.24
N ASN A 114 2.29 -3.49 -19.40
CA ASN A 114 2.95 -4.78 -19.58
C ASN A 114 3.58 -5.32 -18.28
N SER A 115 2.93 -5.11 -17.14
CA SER A 115 3.35 -5.71 -15.85
C SER A 115 3.43 -7.23 -15.97
N LYS A 116 4.53 -7.82 -15.50
CA LYS A 116 4.83 -9.25 -15.68
C LYS A 116 4.40 -10.05 -14.45
N THR A 117 4.12 -11.34 -14.63
CA THR A 117 3.94 -12.30 -13.54
C THR A 117 5.13 -12.22 -12.58
N GLY A 118 4.84 -12.16 -11.28
CA GLY A 118 5.83 -12.09 -10.22
C GLY A 118 6.70 -10.82 -10.18
N SER A 119 6.36 -9.74 -10.90
CA SER A 119 7.19 -8.52 -10.93
C SER A 119 6.88 -7.51 -9.82
N VAL A 120 5.86 -7.75 -8.99
CA VAL A 120 5.36 -6.80 -8.00
C VAL A 120 5.48 -7.33 -6.59
N TYR A 121 5.92 -6.50 -5.65
CA TYR A 121 5.91 -6.80 -4.23
C TYR A 121 4.80 -6.02 -3.52
N LEU A 122 4.17 -6.66 -2.53
CA LEU A 122 3.20 -6.04 -1.63
C LEU A 122 3.81 -4.84 -0.89
N GLY A 123 5.12 -4.87 -0.63
CA GLY A 123 5.84 -3.72 -0.16
C GLY A 123 7.28 -3.98 0.25
N ARG A 124 7.89 -2.89 0.73
CA ARG A 124 9.21 -2.86 1.35
C ARG A 124 9.23 -1.93 2.57
N PRO A 125 10.09 -2.19 3.57
CA PRO A 125 10.10 -1.42 4.81
C PRO A 125 10.91 -0.12 4.68
N TRP A 126 10.25 1.04 4.57
CA TRP A 126 10.97 2.33 4.67
C TRP A 126 11.53 2.58 6.09
N SER A 127 10.98 1.89 7.09
CA SER A 127 11.46 1.81 8.46
C SER A 127 11.57 0.36 8.92
N GLU A 128 12.49 0.06 9.85
CA GLU A 128 12.61 -1.26 10.49
C GLU A 128 11.33 -1.76 11.17
N TYR A 129 10.42 -0.85 11.48
CA TYR A 129 9.16 -1.13 12.14
C TYR A 129 7.98 -1.15 11.16
N ALA A 130 8.18 -1.10 9.85
CA ALA A 130 7.10 -1.01 8.87
C ALA A 130 5.94 -1.98 9.15
N SER A 131 4.70 -1.49 9.12
CA SER A 131 3.50 -2.28 9.44
C SER A 131 2.46 -2.17 8.33
N VAL A 132 2.20 -3.28 7.65
CA VAL A 132 1.27 -3.36 6.52
C VAL A 132 0.49 -4.68 6.60
N ALA A 133 -0.81 -4.64 6.33
CA ALA A 133 -1.65 -5.83 6.22
C ALA A 133 -2.47 -5.83 4.92
N PHE A 134 -2.49 -6.97 4.23
CA PHE A 134 -3.45 -7.25 3.15
C PHE A 134 -4.42 -8.34 3.63
N GLN A 135 -5.71 -8.02 3.70
CA GLN A 135 -6.73 -8.94 4.18
C GLN A 135 -7.94 -8.99 3.24
N PHE A 136 -8.38 -10.21 2.92
CA PHE A 136 -9.47 -10.47 1.99
C PHE A 136 -9.25 -9.85 0.61
N CYS A 137 -8.01 -9.60 0.22
CA CYS A 137 -7.68 -8.97 -1.05
C CYS A 137 -7.58 -10.01 -2.17
N LEU A 138 -7.93 -9.60 -3.39
CA LEU A 138 -7.63 -10.36 -4.60
C LEU A 138 -6.23 -10.00 -5.09
N LEU A 139 -5.33 -10.98 -5.07
CA LEU A 139 -3.93 -10.88 -5.44
C LEU A 139 -3.67 -11.78 -6.67
N PRO A 140 -3.57 -11.22 -7.89
CA PRO A 140 -3.28 -12.02 -9.08
C PRO A 140 -1.78 -12.35 -9.18
N ASP A 141 -1.42 -13.20 -10.15
CA ASP A 141 -0.08 -13.76 -10.36
C ASP A 141 1.05 -12.72 -10.58
N LEU A 142 0.73 -11.44 -10.77
CA LEU A 142 1.69 -10.34 -10.74
C LEU A 142 2.48 -10.25 -9.43
N ILE A 143 1.91 -10.72 -8.32
CA ILE A 143 2.58 -10.68 -7.01
C ILE A 143 3.71 -11.68 -6.99
N ASN A 144 4.92 -11.20 -6.70
CA ASN A 144 6.11 -12.02 -6.54
C ASN A 144 5.87 -13.09 -5.44
N PRO A 145 6.31 -14.35 -5.63
CA PRO A 145 6.18 -15.37 -4.60
C PRO A 145 6.84 -15.02 -3.26
N GLU A 146 7.91 -14.21 -3.24
CA GLU A 146 8.46 -13.67 -2.00
C GLU A 146 7.49 -12.73 -1.28
N GLY A 147 6.56 -12.08 -1.99
CA GLY A 147 5.51 -11.21 -1.46
C GLY A 147 6.03 -9.85 -1.00
N TRP A 148 7.02 -9.85 -0.09
CA TRP A 148 7.63 -8.65 0.49
C TRP A 148 9.13 -8.67 0.28
N MET A 149 9.73 -7.51 0.06
CA MET A 149 11.17 -7.37 -0.11
C MET A 149 11.79 -6.54 1.01
N SER A 150 13.10 -6.70 1.20
CA SER A 150 13.89 -5.80 2.03
C SER A 150 13.97 -4.41 1.42
N TRP A 151 14.26 -3.38 2.23
CA TRP A 151 14.41 -2.01 1.75
C TRP A 151 15.48 -1.89 0.66
N GLN A 152 16.70 -2.34 0.97
CA GLN A 152 17.81 -2.50 0.03
C GLN A 152 18.83 -3.53 0.57
N PRO A 153 19.68 -4.15 -0.28
CA PRO A 153 20.57 -5.24 0.14
C PRO A 153 21.50 -4.91 1.32
N ASN A 154 22.03 -3.68 1.38
CA ASN A 154 22.96 -3.23 2.41
C ASN A 154 22.27 -2.62 3.65
N ASP A 155 20.95 -2.47 3.63
CA ASP A 155 20.15 -1.92 4.73
C ASP A 155 18.74 -2.51 4.62
N PRO A 156 18.55 -3.78 5.02
CA PRO A 156 17.35 -4.51 4.67
C PRO A 156 16.10 -4.03 5.40
N LYS A 157 16.25 -3.45 6.60
CA LYS A 157 15.19 -2.94 7.47
C LYS A 157 14.06 -3.94 7.82
N THR A 158 14.35 -5.24 7.91
CA THR A 158 13.32 -6.28 8.08
C THR A 158 13.16 -6.79 9.52
N ARG A 159 13.95 -6.30 10.48
CA ARG A 159 14.06 -6.91 11.82
C ARG A 159 12.77 -6.87 12.65
N HIS A 160 11.97 -5.81 12.52
CA HIS A 160 10.79 -5.57 13.36
C HIS A 160 9.52 -5.29 12.55
N VAL A 161 9.52 -5.67 11.27
CA VAL A 161 8.39 -5.44 10.38
C VAL A 161 7.18 -6.26 10.82
N LYS A 162 6.00 -5.73 10.55
CA LYS A 162 4.72 -6.43 10.69
C LYS A 162 4.05 -6.44 9.33
N PHE A 163 4.48 -7.38 8.49
CA PHE A 163 3.87 -7.64 7.19
C PHE A 163 2.92 -8.81 7.31
N LEU A 164 1.64 -8.56 7.11
CA LEU A 164 0.57 -9.48 7.47
C LEU A 164 -0.34 -9.76 6.28
N GLU A 165 -0.74 -11.01 6.12
CA GLU A 165 -1.71 -11.45 5.12
C GLU A 165 -2.82 -12.26 5.79
N PHE A 166 -4.07 -12.06 5.39
CA PHE A 166 -5.21 -12.80 5.96
C PHE A 166 -6.29 -13.07 4.92
N GLY A 167 -6.58 -14.33 4.61
CA GLY A 167 -7.71 -14.70 3.75
C GLY A 167 -7.70 -14.07 2.35
N ASN A 168 -6.51 -13.74 1.82
CA ASN A 168 -6.36 -13.26 0.46
C ASN A 168 -6.63 -14.39 -0.54
N SER A 169 -7.04 -14.04 -1.76
CA SER A 169 -7.35 -14.98 -2.85
C SER A 169 -6.62 -14.60 -4.14
N GLY A 170 -6.74 -15.44 -5.18
CA GLY A 170 -6.02 -15.28 -6.45
C GLY A 170 -4.65 -15.97 -6.46
N ASP A 171 -4.07 -16.17 -7.64
CA ASP A 171 -2.83 -16.97 -7.79
C ASP A 171 -1.63 -16.35 -7.08
N GLY A 172 -1.58 -15.01 -7.03
CA GLY A 172 -0.55 -14.27 -6.31
C GLY A 172 -0.73 -14.23 -4.81
N SER A 173 -1.79 -14.83 -4.24
CA SER A 173 -1.98 -14.99 -2.78
C SER A 173 -1.13 -16.10 -2.16
N ARG A 174 -0.40 -16.86 -2.98
CA ARG A 174 0.48 -17.96 -2.55
C ARG A 174 1.95 -17.61 -2.79
N GLY A 175 2.84 -18.21 -2.01
CA GLY A 175 4.28 -18.04 -2.16
C GLY A 175 5.04 -18.22 -0.85
N GLN A 176 6.35 -17.95 -0.88
CA GLN A 176 7.24 -18.06 0.28
C GLN A 176 6.97 -17.00 1.35
N ARG A 177 6.44 -15.84 0.96
CA ARG A 177 6.11 -14.73 1.89
C ARG A 177 7.26 -14.33 2.80
N LYS A 178 8.39 -14.02 2.17
CA LYS A 178 9.58 -13.54 2.86
C LYS A 178 9.22 -12.32 3.71
N TYR A 179 9.63 -12.32 4.98
CA TYR A 179 9.30 -11.29 5.98
C TYR A 179 7.81 -11.11 6.31
N GLY A 180 6.91 -11.79 5.59
CA GLY A 180 5.48 -11.79 5.81
C GLY A 180 5.05 -12.87 6.79
N THR A 181 3.91 -12.67 7.44
CA THR A 181 3.29 -13.65 8.33
C THR A 181 1.81 -13.79 8.00
N GLN A 182 1.31 -15.02 7.91
CA GLN A 182 -0.13 -15.26 7.85
C GLN A 182 -0.75 -14.92 9.20
N ALA A 183 -1.62 -13.91 9.22
CA ALA A 183 -2.30 -13.50 10.44
C ALA A 183 -3.33 -14.55 10.86
N ARG A 184 -3.65 -14.59 12.15
CA ARG A 184 -4.70 -15.48 12.69
C ARG A 184 -6.10 -14.86 12.64
N MET A 185 -6.15 -13.52 12.64
CA MET A 185 -7.39 -12.74 12.60
C MET A 185 -7.14 -11.50 11.74
N PRO A 186 -8.17 -10.99 11.05
CA PRO A 186 -8.07 -9.72 10.34
C PRO A 186 -8.06 -8.56 11.34
N PHE A 187 -7.53 -7.42 10.93
CA PHE A 187 -7.79 -6.16 11.63
C PHE A 187 -9.22 -5.71 11.38
N THR A 188 -9.74 -4.96 12.35
CA THR A 188 -10.90 -4.10 12.21
C THR A 188 -10.45 -2.67 11.92
N VAL A 189 -11.30 -1.88 11.27
CA VAL A 189 -10.97 -0.47 11.00
C VAL A 189 -10.77 0.34 12.28
N ASN A 190 -11.47 -0.01 13.36
CA ASN A 190 -11.34 0.70 14.64
C ASN A 190 -9.98 0.48 15.31
N GLU A 191 -9.41 -0.72 15.18
CA GLU A 191 -8.05 -0.99 15.67
C GLU A 191 -6.99 -0.17 14.92
N VAL A 192 -7.28 0.26 13.69
CA VAL A 192 -6.34 0.96 12.80
C VAL A 192 -6.51 2.48 12.88
N LEU A 193 -7.76 2.96 12.97
CA LEU A 193 -8.11 4.38 12.86
C LEU A 193 -8.73 4.98 14.13
N GLY A 194 -9.01 4.19 15.17
CA GLY A 194 -9.70 4.64 16.38
C GLY A 194 -11.23 4.58 16.25
N SER A 195 -11.96 5.61 16.68
CA SER A 195 -13.42 5.64 16.51
C SER A 195 -13.81 5.74 15.02
N PHE A 196 -14.74 4.87 14.61
CA PHE A 196 -15.12 4.61 13.22
C PHE A 196 -15.44 5.88 12.39
N PRO A 197 -15.13 5.89 11.07
CA PRO A 197 -15.38 7.02 10.15
C PRO A 197 -16.84 7.48 10.00
N ALA A 198 -17.85 6.72 10.42
CA ALA A 198 -19.27 7.16 10.39
C ALA A 198 -19.50 8.41 11.25
N THR A 199 -18.64 8.68 12.21
CA THR A 199 -18.66 9.94 12.98
C THR A 199 -17.93 11.10 12.29
N TRP A 200 -17.15 10.81 11.25
CA TRP A 200 -16.38 11.81 10.49
C TRP A 200 -17.06 12.19 9.17
N ASP A 201 -17.93 11.32 8.66
CA ASP A 201 -18.70 11.47 7.42
C ASP A 201 -20.01 12.26 7.64
N GLN A 202 -19.91 13.38 8.37
CA GLN A 202 -21.02 14.32 8.61
C GLN A 202 -21.02 15.44 7.57
#